data_AF-A0A4R2NSL7-F1
#
_entry.id   AF-A0A4R2NSL7-F1
#
_cell.length_a   1.000
_cell.length_b   1.000
_cell.length_c   1.000
_cell.angle_alpha   90.00
_cell.angle_beta   90.00
_cell.angle_gamma   90.00
#
_symmetry.space_group_name_H-M   'P 1'
#
loop_
_entity.id
_entity.type
_entity.pdbx_description
1 polymer ?
#
loop_
_entity_poly.entity_id
_entity_poly.type
_entity_poly.pdbx_seq_one_letter_code
_entity_poly.pdbx_strand_id
1 'polypeptide(L)'
;MKTCAYCCSELQEKYCPFCDMVLAEKYVMENGERLSHSISWYPEEHNIYKSTKDLLKLETIELICLLKHARAYRGQAYELRRLRHKSELKVGMNEEVESIAKASYEEYEMATRKVWVLENILRERIGYFPYRISEKYIQGYLEHIERSEKKQMVISETVFI
;
A
#
# COMPACT_ATOMS: atom_id res chain seq x y z
N MET A 1 -25.35 -17.17 7.98
CA MET A 1 -24.40 -18.28 8.17
C MET A 1 -22.99 -17.72 8.18
N LYS A 2 -22.15 -18.07 9.16
CA LYS A 2 -20.73 -17.65 9.16
C LYS A 2 -19.93 -18.56 8.21
N THR A 3 -19.16 -17.96 7.32
CA THR A 3 -18.45 -18.67 6.26
C THR A 3 -16.98 -18.28 6.19
N CYS A 4 -16.13 -19.22 5.80
CA CYS A 4 -14.71 -18.98 5.55
C CYS A 4 -14.53 -18.01 4.37
N ALA A 5 -13.73 -16.94 4.55
CA ALA A 5 -13.47 -15.98 3.48
C ALA A 5 -12.69 -16.55 2.27
N TYR A 6 -12.01 -17.69 2.46
CA TYR A 6 -11.19 -18.33 1.42
C TYR A 6 -12.01 -19.32 0.58
N CYS A 7 -12.67 -20.27 1.24
CA CYS A 7 -13.34 -21.40 0.56
C CYS A 7 -14.87 -21.39 0.66
N CYS A 8 -15.46 -20.41 1.34
CA CYS A 8 -16.91 -20.29 1.55
C CYS A 8 -17.56 -21.41 2.38
N SER A 9 -16.79 -22.35 2.94
CA SER A 9 -17.34 -23.39 3.83
C SER A 9 -17.93 -22.77 5.10
N GLU A 10 -19.01 -23.37 5.61
CA GLU A 10 -19.56 -23.05 6.92
C GLU A 10 -18.51 -23.31 8.02
N LEU A 11 -18.48 -22.42 9.01
CA LEU A 11 -17.50 -22.47 10.09
C LEU A 11 -18.08 -23.15 11.33
N GLN A 12 -17.26 -23.98 11.96
CA GLN A 12 -17.51 -24.44 13.33
C GLN A 12 -16.76 -23.49 14.25
N GLU A 13 -17.50 -22.56 14.85
CA GLU A 13 -16.95 -21.38 15.55
C GLU A 13 -16.08 -20.52 14.61
N LYS A 14 -14.75 -20.72 14.63
CA LYS A 14 -13.77 -20.05 13.74
C LYS A 14 -12.88 -21.03 12.97
N TYR A 15 -13.04 -22.33 13.19
CA TYR A 15 -12.27 -23.34 12.49
C TYR A 15 -12.92 -23.66 11.14
N CYS A 16 -12.13 -23.65 10.09
CA CYS A 16 -12.55 -24.05 8.75
C CYS A 16 -12.01 -25.45 8.43
N PRO A 17 -12.87 -26.46 8.24
CA PRO A 17 -12.42 -27.82 7.97
C PRO A 17 -11.80 -28.00 6.58
N PHE A 18 -12.21 -27.19 5.59
CA PHE A 18 -11.66 -27.27 4.24
C PHE A 18 -10.27 -26.63 4.14
N CYS A 19 -10.07 -25.48 4.80
CA CYS A 19 -8.78 -24.79 4.82
C CYS A 19 -7.83 -25.32 5.91
N ASP A 20 -8.33 -26.18 6.81
CA ASP A 20 -7.58 -26.74 7.94
C ASP A 20 -6.89 -25.67 8.80
N MET A 21 -7.64 -24.63 9.18
CA MET A 21 -7.09 -23.50 9.94
C MET A 21 -8.15 -22.81 10.80
N VAL A 22 -7.69 -22.20 11.90
CA VAL A 22 -8.49 -21.26 12.70
C VAL A 22 -8.38 -19.86 12.09
N LEU A 23 -9.52 -19.26 11.77
CA LEU A 23 -9.60 -17.95 11.15
C LEU A 23 -9.56 -16.82 12.19
N ALA A 24 -8.81 -15.76 11.89
CA ALA A 24 -8.97 -14.49 12.59
C ALA A 24 -10.31 -13.84 12.21
N GLU A 25 -10.83 -12.93 13.06
CA GLU A 25 -12.16 -12.33 12.89
C GLU A 25 -12.38 -11.72 11.50
N LYS A 26 -11.37 -11.03 10.96
CA LYS A 26 -11.45 -10.41 9.64
C LYS A 26 -11.59 -11.39 8.46
N TYR A 27 -11.44 -12.70 8.70
CA TYR A 27 -11.60 -13.78 7.71
C TYR A 27 -12.88 -14.60 7.95
N VAL A 28 -13.74 -14.19 8.89
CA VAL A 28 -15.04 -14.80 9.18
C VAL A 28 -16.13 -13.95 8.50
N MET A 29 -16.60 -14.40 7.34
CA MET A 29 -17.58 -13.68 6.52
C MET A 29 -19.01 -14.14 6.80
N GLU A 30 -19.99 -13.48 6.19
CA GLU A 30 -21.39 -13.89 6.23
C GLU A 30 -21.86 -14.34 4.84
N ASN A 31 -22.60 -15.44 4.79
CA ASN A 31 -23.33 -15.90 3.60
C ASN A 31 -22.49 -15.95 2.30
N GLY A 32 -21.22 -16.34 2.41
CA GLY A 32 -20.32 -16.51 1.25
C GLY A 32 -19.78 -15.21 0.65
N GLU A 33 -19.85 -14.10 1.39
CA GLU A 33 -19.19 -12.84 1.03
C GLU A 33 -17.67 -13.00 0.87
N ARG A 34 -17.11 -12.15 0.00
CA ARG A 34 -15.66 -12.04 -0.20
C ARG A 34 -15.05 -11.09 0.82
N LEU A 35 -13.75 -11.26 1.08
CA LEU A 35 -12.98 -10.27 1.81
C LEU A 35 -13.10 -8.92 1.12
N SER A 36 -13.42 -7.90 1.90
CA SER A 36 -13.35 -6.53 1.40
C SER A 36 -11.92 -6.01 1.51
N HIS A 37 -11.47 -5.40 0.41
CA HIS A 37 -10.24 -4.61 0.34
C HIS A 37 -10.54 -3.13 0.07
N SER A 38 -11.79 -2.73 0.29
CA SER A 38 -12.24 -1.36 0.12
C SER A 38 -11.55 -0.44 1.13
N ILE A 39 -11.36 0.81 0.72
CA ILE A 39 -10.85 1.87 1.58
C ILE A 39 -11.97 2.87 1.85
N SER A 40 -12.08 3.30 3.11
CA SER A 40 -13.07 4.31 3.50
C SER A 40 -12.61 5.73 3.15
N TRP A 41 -11.30 5.98 3.10
CA TRP A 41 -10.71 7.26 2.71
C TRP A 41 -9.38 7.05 1.99
N TYR A 42 -9.01 8.02 1.16
CA TYR A 42 -7.67 8.07 0.59
C TYR A 42 -6.65 8.44 1.67
N PRO A 43 -5.52 7.72 1.76
CA PRO A 43 -4.52 8.05 2.76
C PRO A 43 -3.88 9.40 2.46
N GLU A 44 -3.81 10.26 3.47
CA GLU A 44 -3.16 11.57 3.37
C GLU A 44 -1.65 11.47 3.16
N GLU A 45 -1.04 12.50 2.57
CA GLU A 45 0.40 12.54 2.27
C GLU A 45 1.28 12.33 3.52
N HIS A 46 0.90 12.89 4.66
CA HIS A 46 1.67 12.77 5.90
C HIS A 46 1.75 11.31 6.41
N ASN A 47 0.90 10.40 5.93
CA ASN A 47 0.93 9.00 6.31
C ASN A 47 2.17 8.25 5.78
N ILE A 48 2.96 8.82 4.87
CA ILE A 48 4.27 8.26 4.49
C ILE A 48 5.23 8.16 5.69
N TYR A 49 5.01 8.96 6.74
CA TYR A 49 5.84 8.99 7.94
C TYR A 49 5.51 7.87 8.94
N LYS A 50 4.42 7.11 8.74
CA LYS A 50 4.08 5.95 9.58
C LYS A 50 5.26 4.98 9.73
N SER A 51 5.29 4.28 10.86
CA SER A 51 6.26 3.22 11.10
C SER A 51 6.04 2.06 10.13
N THR A 52 7.08 1.28 9.83
CA THR A 52 6.94 0.08 8.98
C THR A 52 5.91 -0.90 9.55
N LYS A 53 5.82 -1.01 10.89
CA LYS A 53 4.83 -1.86 11.57
C LYS A 53 3.39 -1.42 11.29
N ASP A 54 3.15 -0.11 11.14
CA ASP A 54 1.82 0.41 10.84
C ASP A 54 1.52 0.35 9.35
N LEU A 55 2.53 0.61 8.49
CA LEU A 55 2.39 0.42 7.04
C LEU A 55 2.00 -1.03 6.69
N LEU A 56 2.57 -2.02 7.38
CA LEU A 56 2.24 -3.43 7.18
C LEU A 56 0.77 -3.79 7.49
N LYS A 57 0.03 -2.93 8.20
CA LYS A 57 -1.38 -3.14 8.54
C LYS A 57 -2.34 -2.53 7.52
N LEU A 58 -1.87 -1.61 6.67
CA LEU A 58 -2.70 -0.93 5.68
C LEU A 58 -3.13 -1.89 4.57
N GLU A 59 -4.18 -1.57 3.83
CA GLU A 59 -4.57 -2.27 2.62
C GLU A 59 -3.60 -1.99 1.47
N THR A 60 -3.54 -2.90 0.50
CA THR A 60 -2.60 -2.78 -0.63
C THR A 60 -2.85 -1.52 -1.46
N ILE A 61 -4.11 -1.13 -1.63
CA ILE A 61 -4.48 0.11 -2.33
C ILE A 61 -4.00 1.35 -1.56
N GLU A 62 -4.05 1.36 -0.23
CA GLU A 62 -3.51 2.46 0.57
C GLU A 62 -1.99 2.58 0.36
N LEU A 63 -1.27 1.45 0.36
CA LEU A 63 0.16 1.42 0.11
C LEU A 63 0.53 1.93 -1.30
N ILE A 64 -0.28 1.63 -2.31
CA ILE A 64 -0.11 2.19 -3.66
C ILE A 64 -0.24 3.72 -3.63
N CYS A 65 -1.26 4.25 -2.96
CA CYS A 65 -1.46 5.69 -2.81
C CYS A 65 -0.29 6.34 -2.05
N LEU A 66 0.17 5.73 -0.96
CA LEU A 66 1.33 6.21 -0.22
C LEU A 66 2.63 6.16 -1.03
N LEU A 67 2.81 5.16 -1.89
CA LEU A 67 3.99 5.10 -2.78
C LEU A 67 4.00 6.28 -3.75
N LYS A 68 2.83 6.69 -4.26
CA LYS A 68 2.70 7.89 -5.09
C LYS A 68 3.13 9.16 -4.32
N HIS A 69 2.64 9.34 -3.09
CA HIS A 69 3.04 10.45 -2.22
C HIS A 69 4.54 10.44 -1.90
N ALA A 70 5.08 9.28 -1.50
CA ALA A 70 6.50 9.16 -1.15
C ALA A 70 7.43 9.45 -2.33
N ARG A 71 7.05 9.05 -3.56
CA ARG A 71 7.82 9.38 -4.77
C ARG A 71 7.76 10.87 -5.11
N ALA A 72 6.60 11.50 -4.94
CA ALA A 72 6.46 12.94 -5.10
C ALA A 72 7.35 13.69 -4.09
N TYR A 73 7.29 13.30 -2.81
CA TYR A 73 8.14 13.85 -1.76
C TYR A 73 9.63 13.68 -2.04
N ARG A 74 10.07 12.47 -2.44
CA ARG A 74 11.47 12.23 -2.84
C ARG A 74 11.91 13.10 -4.02
N GLY A 75 11.02 13.32 -4.99
CA GLY A 75 11.28 14.22 -6.12
C GLY A 75 11.47 15.66 -5.67
N GLN A 76 10.62 16.15 -4.77
CA GLN A 76 10.74 17.50 -4.19
C GLN A 76 12.05 17.66 -3.39
N ALA A 77 12.37 16.70 -2.53
CA ALA A 77 13.61 16.70 -1.75
C ALA A 77 14.86 16.70 -2.66
N TYR A 78 14.82 15.96 -3.78
CA TYR A 78 15.88 15.96 -4.77
C TYR A 78 16.05 17.31 -5.48
N GLU A 79 14.95 17.92 -5.94
CA GLU A 79 15.03 19.23 -6.60
C GLU A 79 15.51 20.33 -5.64
N LEU A 80 15.04 20.31 -4.39
CA LEU A 80 15.54 21.22 -3.35
C LEU A 80 17.06 21.07 -3.16
N ARG A 81 17.55 19.84 -3.05
CA ARG A 81 18.98 19.54 -2.96
C ARG A 81 19.76 20.04 -4.18
N ARG A 82 19.23 19.79 -5.38
CA ARG A 82 19.86 20.22 -6.65
C ARG A 82 19.93 21.73 -6.78
N LEU A 83 18.88 22.46 -6.38
CA LEU A 83 18.86 23.92 -6.37
C LEU A 83 19.89 24.47 -5.37
N ARG A 84 20.01 23.86 -4.18
CA ARG A 84 20.98 24.25 -3.15
C ARG A 84 22.43 24.06 -3.59
N HIS A 85 22.75 22.92 -4.18
CA HIS A 85 24.08 22.69 -4.75
C HIS A 85 24.46 23.75 -5.80
N LYS A 86 23.50 24.21 -6.61
CA LYS A 86 23.75 25.31 -7.56
C LYS A 86 23.97 26.66 -6.88
N SER A 87 23.33 26.94 -5.73
CA SER A 87 23.58 28.17 -4.97
C SER A 87 24.91 28.12 -4.22
N GLU A 88 25.30 26.97 -3.66
CA GLU A 88 26.60 26.76 -3.01
C GLU A 88 27.76 27.13 -3.94
N LEU A 89 27.70 26.65 -5.19
CA LEU A 89 28.67 26.98 -6.24
C LEU A 89 28.76 28.49 -6.57
N LYS A 90 27.73 29.28 -6.23
CA LYS A 90 27.67 30.72 -6.54
C LYS A 90 28.04 31.61 -5.35
N VAL A 91 27.70 31.21 -4.13
CA VAL A 91 27.83 32.05 -2.92
C VAL A 91 29.09 31.70 -2.11
N GLY A 92 29.68 30.52 -2.33
CA GLY A 92 30.79 30.00 -1.54
C GLY A 92 30.31 29.29 -0.26
N MET A 93 31.12 28.37 0.28
CA MET A 93 30.79 27.65 1.50
C MET A 93 31.04 28.51 2.74
N ASN A 94 30.06 28.54 3.65
CA ASN A 94 30.20 28.98 5.04
C ASN A 94 29.47 27.97 5.96
N GLU A 95 29.58 28.11 7.28
CA GLU A 95 28.99 27.17 8.24
C GLU A 95 27.47 27.04 8.12
N GLU A 96 26.77 28.14 7.82
CA GLU A 96 25.32 28.15 7.64
C GLU A 96 24.91 27.34 6.39
N VAL A 97 25.62 27.54 5.28
CA VAL A 97 25.45 26.80 4.02
C VAL A 97 25.74 25.31 4.22
N GLU A 98 26.77 24.95 4.99
CA GLU A 98 27.11 23.56 5.28
C GLU A 98 26.03 22.84 6.12
N SER A 99 25.51 23.50 7.15
CA SER A 99 24.39 22.97 7.96
C SER A 99 23.13 22.74 7.11
N ILE A 100 22.80 23.70 6.25
CA ILE A 100 21.68 23.66 5.32
C ILE A 100 21.86 22.53 4.28
N ALA A 101 23.08 22.30 3.80
CA ALA A 101 23.41 21.23 2.87
C ALA A 101 23.22 19.85 3.52
N LYS A 102 23.70 19.69 4.76
CA LYS A 102 23.54 18.46 5.53
C LYS A 102 22.06 18.12 5.77
N ALA A 103 21.26 19.10 6.22
CA ALA A 103 19.83 18.90 6.43
C ALA A 103 19.11 18.48 5.13
N SER A 104 19.47 19.06 3.98
CA SER A 104 18.91 18.68 2.69
C SER A 104 19.30 17.26 2.26
N TYR A 105 20.51 16.82 2.58
CA TYR A 105 20.94 15.45 2.34
C TYR A 105 20.15 14.45 3.19
N GLU A 106 20.02 14.72 4.49
CA GLU A 106 19.25 13.90 5.43
C GLU A 106 17.78 13.76 5.01
N GLU A 107 17.18 14.85 4.54
CA GLU A 107 15.81 14.85 4.02
C GLU A 107 15.67 13.95 2.78
N TYR A 108 16.58 14.07 1.81
CA TYR A 108 16.58 13.23 0.62
C TYR A 108 16.82 11.74 0.95
N GLU A 109 17.72 11.46 1.89
CA GLU A 109 17.96 10.10 2.37
C GLU A 109 16.70 9.51 3.01
N MET A 110 16.05 10.27 3.91
CA MET A 110 14.81 9.85 4.55
C MET A 110 13.73 9.55 3.51
N ALA A 111 13.50 10.46 2.55
CA ALA A 111 12.52 10.29 1.48
C ALA A 111 12.82 9.04 0.64
N THR A 112 14.09 8.79 0.34
CA THR A 112 14.53 7.60 -0.41
C THR A 112 14.25 6.31 0.35
N ARG A 113 14.55 6.27 1.65
CA ARG A 113 14.24 5.13 2.51
C ARG A 113 12.74 4.87 2.62
N LYS A 114 11.91 5.92 2.70
CA LYS A 114 10.44 5.79 2.73
C LYS A 114 9.88 5.18 1.45
N VAL A 115 10.35 5.62 0.28
CA VAL A 115 9.99 4.98 -1.00
C VAL A 115 10.39 3.51 -1.00
N TRP A 116 11.62 3.20 -0.57
CA TRP A 116 12.13 1.82 -0.54
C TRP A 116 11.29 0.89 0.35
N VAL A 117 10.87 1.36 1.53
CA VAL A 117 10.00 0.59 2.42
C VAL A 117 8.68 0.23 1.73
N LEU A 118 8.00 1.22 1.12
CA LEU A 118 6.73 1.00 0.45
C LEU A 118 6.87 0.07 -0.77
N GLU A 119 7.93 0.23 -1.56
CA GLU A 119 8.23 -0.64 -2.70
C GLU A 119 8.41 -2.11 -2.29
N ASN A 120 9.08 -2.37 -1.16
CA ASN A 120 9.27 -3.74 -0.69
C ASN A 120 7.99 -4.35 -0.12
N ILE A 121 7.19 -3.59 0.63
CA ILE A 121 5.89 -4.10 1.12
C ILE A 121 4.97 -4.43 -0.06
N LEU A 122 4.95 -3.60 -1.11
CA LEU A 122 4.15 -3.89 -2.30
C LEU A 122 4.68 -5.12 -3.06
N ARG A 123 6.00 -5.26 -3.21
CA ARG A 123 6.60 -6.46 -3.82
C ARG A 123 6.24 -7.73 -3.07
N GLU A 124 6.22 -7.68 -1.74
CA GLU A 124 5.81 -8.82 -0.92
C GLU A 124 4.34 -9.19 -1.16
N ARG A 125 3.45 -8.20 -1.28
CA ARG A 125 2.00 -8.42 -1.38
C ARG A 125 1.50 -8.80 -2.77
N ILE A 126 2.00 -8.15 -3.82
CA ILE A 126 1.50 -8.32 -5.19
C ILE A 126 2.58 -8.78 -6.18
N GLY A 127 3.80 -9.07 -5.71
CA GLY A 127 4.92 -9.56 -6.51
C GLY A 127 5.72 -8.46 -7.24
N TYR A 128 5.22 -7.23 -7.28
CA TYR A 128 5.87 -6.08 -7.91
C TYR A 128 5.48 -4.77 -7.23
N PHE A 129 6.11 -3.66 -7.62
CA PHE A 129 5.58 -2.32 -7.33
C PHE A 129 5.27 -1.62 -8.66
N PRO A 130 4.16 -0.87 -8.77
CA PRO A 130 3.84 -0.15 -10.01
C PRO A 130 4.89 0.92 -10.29
N TYR A 131 5.40 0.95 -11.53
CA TYR A 131 6.39 1.96 -11.95
C TYR A 131 5.78 3.37 -12.03
N ARG A 132 4.57 3.48 -12.59
CA ARG A 132 3.82 4.74 -12.71
C ARG A 132 2.48 4.61 -12.01
N ILE A 133 2.17 5.55 -11.11
CA ILE A 133 0.92 5.58 -10.34
C ILE A 133 0.19 6.87 -10.68
N SER A 134 -0.67 6.81 -11.70
CA SER A 134 -1.57 7.91 -12.08
C SER A 134 -2.92 7.77 -11.37
N GLU A 135 -3.76 8.82 -11.40
CA GLU A 135 -5.13 8.70 -10.90
C GLU A 135 -5.90 7.60 -11.63
N LYS A 136 -5.70 7.48 -12.95
CA LYS A 136 -6.32 6.40 -13.74
C LYS A 136 -5.88 5.01 -13.26
N TYR A 137 -4.63 4.85 -12.84
CA TYR A 137 -4.15 3.58 -12.29
C TYR A 137 -4.85 3.25 -10.97
N ILE A 138 -4.91 4.22 -10.06
CA ILE A 138 -5.58 4.08 -8.76
C ILE A 138 -7.07 3.76 -8.94
N GLN A 139 -7.75 4.52 -9.79
CA GLN A 139 -9.17 4.32 -10.11
C GLN A 139 -9.42 2.92 -10.69
N GLY A 140 -8.60 2.48 -11.65
CA GLY A 140 -8.72 1.13 -12.19
C GLY A 140 -8.48 0.04 -11.14
N TYR A 141 -7.56 0.26 -10.20
CA TYR A 141 -7.33 -0.68 -9.09
C TYR A 141 -8.55 -0.78 -8.17
N LEU A 142 -9.19 0.35 -7.84
CA LEU A 142 -10.42 0.38 -7.05
C LEU A 142 -11.58 -0.32 -7.75
N GLU A 143 -11.75 -0.11 -9.06
CA GLU A 143 -12.75 -0.81 -9.87
C GLU A 143 -12.52 -2.33 -9.88
N HIS A 144 -11.26 -2.77 -9.89
CA HIS A 144 -10.92 -4.19 -9.76
C HIS A 144 -11.28 -4.74 -8.38
N ILE A 145 -11.03 -4.00 -7.30
CA ILE A 145 -11.48 -4.38 -5.95
C ILE A 145 -13.00 -4.55 -5.95
N GLU A 146 -13.74 -3.51 -6.33
CA GLU A 146 -15.21 -3.51 -6.29
C GLU A 146 -15.81 -4.66 -7.12
N ARG A 147 -15.27 -4.89 -8.32
CA ARG A 147 -15.72 -5.99 -9.19
C ARG A 147 -15.44 -7.36 -8.58
N SER A 148 -14.31 -7.52 -7.90
CA SER A 148 -13.92 -8.78 -7.26
C SER A 148 -14.77 -9.10 -6.04
N GLU A 149 -15.14 -8.08 -5.26
CA GLU A 149 -15.97 -8.21 -4.06
C GLU A 149 -17.39 -8.68 -4.40
N LYS A 150 -17.95 -8.22 -5.54
CA LYS A 150 -19.28 -8.61 -6.01
C LYS A 150 -19.38 -10.08 -6.44
N LYS A 151 -18.26 -10.79 -6.65
CA LYS A 151 -18.27 -12.17 -7.14
C LYS A 151 -18.50 -13.16 -6.00
N GLN A 152 -19.74 -13.61 -5.86
CA GLN A 152 -20.10 -14.70 -4.94
C GLN A 152 -19.56 -16.06 -5.42
N MET A 153 -19.27 -16.93 -4.46
CA MET A 153 -18.94 -18.32 -4.76
C MET A 153 -20.22 -19.09 -5.09
N VAL A 154 -20.25 -19.77 -6.23
CA VAL A 154 -21.35 -20.66 -6.64
C VAL A 154 -20.77 -22.05 -6.85
N ILE A 155 -21.31 -23.03 -6.14
CA ILE A 155 -21.00 -24.45 -6.33
C ILE A 155 -22.18 -25.06 -7.10
N SER A 156 -21.95 -25.48 -8.35
CA SER A 156 -22.96 -26.18 -9.15
C SER A 156 -22.84 -27.67 -8.89
N GLU A 157 -23.94 -28.32 -8.51
CA GLU A 157 -24.02 -29.78 -8.40
C GLU A 157 -24.24 -30.46 -9.75
N THR A 158 -24.63 -29.70 -10.78
CA THR A 158 -24.88 -30.22 -12.12
C THR A 158 -23.70 -29.95 -13.05
N VAL A 159 -23.11 -31.02 -13.57
CA VAL A 159 -22.31 -31.01 -14.79
C VAL A 159 -23.30 -30.94 -15.94
N PHE A 160 -23.36 -29.84 -16.68
CA PHE A 160 -24.03 -29.84 -17.97
C PHE A 160 -23.22 -30.76 -18.89
N ILE A 161 -23.76 -31.96 -19.14
CA ILE A 161 -23.27 -32.92 -20.15
C ILE A 161 -23.74 -32.45 -21.52
#